data_AF-A0A7V3I3Z9-F1
#
_entry.id   AF-A0A7V3I3Z9-F1
#
_cell.length_a   1.000
_cell.length_b   1.000
_cell.length_c   1.000
_cell.angle_alpha   90.00
_cell.angle_beta   90.00
_cell.angle_gamma   90.00
#
_symmetry.space_group_name_H-M   'P 1'
#
loop_
_entity.id
_entity.type
_entity.pdbx_description
1 polymer ?
#
loop_
_entity_poly.entity_id
_entity_poly.type
_entity_poly.pdbx_seq_one_letter_code
_entity_poly.pdbx_strand_id
1 'polypeptide(L)'
;MLHLTGDRRVIRLFVVDDHEMVREGLKLMLSHYDDIAVVGESGTGRETLRLLPLHRPDVVLLDLQLPDMSGLEVLAASQSFPSPPA
;
A
#
# COMPACT_ATOMS: atom_id res chain seq x y z
N MET A 1 -2.32 -19.50 30.04
CA MET A 1 -2.11 -19.35 28.59
C MET A 1 -3.02 -18.20 28.13
N LEU A 2 -2.54 -16.96 28.24
CA LEU A 2 -3.32 -15.78 27.87
C LEU A 2 -3.33 -15.68 26.34
N HIS A 3 -4.51 -15.86 25.73
CA HIS A 3 -4.75 -15.45 24.35
C HIS A 3 -4.76 -13.92 24.34
N LEU A 4 -3.73 -13.31 23.77
CA LEU A 4 -3.77 -11.92 23.32
C LEU A 4 -4.49 -11.87 21.97
N THR A 5 -5.82 -12.06 21.99
CA THR A 5 -6.66 -11.76 20.81
C THR A 5 -6.80 -10.25 20.70
N GLY A 6 -5.76 -9.59 20.16
CA GLY A 6 -6.04 -8.41 19.36
C GLY A 6 -6.85 -8.87 18.16
N ASP A 7 -7.98 -8.24 17.87
CA ASP A 7 -8.72 -8.47 16.62
C ASP A 7 -7.71 -8.38 15.47
N ARG A 8 -7.40 -9.49 14.81
CA ARG A 8 -6.47 -9.50 13.68
C ARG A 8 -7.18 -8.80 12.51
N ARG A 9 -7.08 -7.48 12.48
CA ARG A 9 -7.63 -6.67 11.39
C ARG A 9 -6.82 -6.98 10.14
N VAL A 10 -7.54 -7.23 9.04
CA VAL A 10 -6.94 -7.33 7.71
C VAL A 10 -6.26 -6.00 7.39
N ILE A 11 -4.96 -6.06 7.10
CA ILE A 11 -4.14 -4.92 6.71
C ILE A 11 -4.47 -4.56 5.26
N ARG A 12 -4.91 -3.33 5.03
CA ARG A 12 -5.24 -2.78 3.72
C ARG A 12 -3.99 -2.21 3.08
N LEU A 13 -3.41 -2.93 2.12
CA LEU A 13 -2.19 -2.52 1.42
C LEU A 13 -2.52 -1.83 0.09
N PHE A 14 -1.83 -0.73 -0.21
CA PHE A 14 -1.79 -0.14 -1.54
C PHE A 14 -0.39 -0.29 -2.14
N VAL A 15 -0.31 -0.71 -3.41
CA VAL A 15 1.00 -0.97 -4.08
C VAL A 15 1.26 0.08 -5.15
N VAL A 16 2.43 0.70 -5.10
CA VAL A 16 2.86 1.73 -6.06
C VAL A 16 4.20 1.32 -6.66
N ASP A 17 4.18 0.97 -7.93
CA ASP A 17 5.36 0.53 -8.70
C ASP A 17 5.03 0.68 -10.20
N ASP A 18 5.94 1.24 -11.00
CA ASP A 18 5.70 1.46 -12.43
C ASP A 18 5.81 0.18 -13.27
N HIS A 19 6.35 -0.90 -12.71
CA HIS A 19 6.47 -2.20 -13.34
C HIS A 19 5.27 -3.10 -13.00
N GLU A 20 4.38 -3.31 -13.97
CA GLU A 20 3.19 -4.18 -13.82
C GLU A 20 3.54 -5.59 -13.33
N MET A 21 4.63 -6.18 -13.83
CA MET A 21 5.10 -7.51 -13.42
C MET A 21 5.38 -7.59 -11.91
N VAL A 22 5.94 -6.52 -11.32
CA VAL A 22 6.23 -6.47 -9.88
C VAL A 22 4.93 -6.44 -9.08
N ARG A 23 3.96 -5.62 -9.50
CA ARG A 23 2.64 -5.54 -8.83
C ARG A 23 1.91 -6.87 -8.86
N GLU A 24 1.88 -7.55 -10.01
CA GLU A 24 1.28 -8.88 -10.13
C GLU A 24 1.99 -9.92 -9.25
N GLY A 25 3.33 -9.92 -9.24
CA GLY A 25 4.11 -10.81 -8.38
C GLY A 25 3.82 -10.60 -6.89
N LEU A 26 3.74 -9.34 -6.45
CA LEU A 26 3.40 -8.98 -5.07
C LEU A 26 1.98 -9.43 -4.71
N LYS A 27 0.98 -9.18 -5.58
CA LYS A 27 -0.40 -9.63 -5.34
C LYS A 27 -0.50 -11.15 -5.20
N LEU A 28 0.18 -11.89 -6.08
CA LEU A 28 0.24 -13.36 -6.01
C LEU A 28 0.85 -13.82 -4.69
N MET A 29 2.01 -13.27 -4.31
CA MET A 29 2.68 -13.62 -3.06
C MET A 29 1.81 -13.30 -1.83
N LEU A 30 1.21 -12.10 -1.80
CA LEU A 30 0.40 -11.63 -0.68
C LEU A 30 -0.96 -12.34 -0.58
N SER A 31 -1.47 -12.93 -1.66
CA SER A 31 -2.71 -13.71 -1.66
C SER A 31 -2.67 -14.95 -0.75
N HIS A 32 -1.47 -15.38 -0.34
CA HIS A 32 -1.27 -16.47 0.62
C HIS A 32 -1.45 -16.04 2.09
N TYR A 33 -1.68 -14.77 2.36
CA TYR A 33 -1.83 -14.21 3.71
C TYR A 33 -3.25 -13.67 3.91
N ASP A 34 -4.05 -14.37 4.73
CA ASP A 34 -5.45 -14.02 4.97
C ASP A 34 -5.64 -12.69 5.73
N ASP A 35 -4.58 -12.14 6.30
CA ASP A 35 -4.58 -10.89 7.05
C ASP A 35 -4.06 -9.70 6.25
N ILE A 36 -3.87 -9.84 4.94
CA ILE A 36 -3.48 -8.76 4.02
C ILE A 36 -4.46 -8.69 2.85
N ALA A 37 -4.97 -7.49 2.58
CA ALA A 37 -5.77 -7.21 1.40
C ALA A 37 -5.11 -6.11 0.57
N VAL A 38 -4.73 -6.41 -0.67
CA VAL A 38 -4.33 -5.37 -1.64
C VAL A 38 -5.60 -4.64 -2.08
N VAL A 39 -5.79 -3.43 -1.57
CA VAL A 39 -7.01 -2.65 -1.81
C VAL A 39 -6.92 -1.78 -3.05
N GLY A 40 -5.74 -1.58 -3.61
CA GLY A 40 -5.54 -0.84 -4.85
C GLY A 40 -4.08 -0.81 -5.26
N GLU A 41 -3.83 -0.33 -6.47
CA GLU A 41 -2.50 -0.16 -7.04
C GLU A 41 -2.43 1.01 -8.01
N SER A 42 -1.21 1.47 -8.31
CA SER A 42 -0.95 2.48 -9.35
C SER A 42 0.48 2.39 -9.88
N GLY A 43 0.69 2.88 -11.11
CA GLY A 43 2.01 2.93 -11.74
C GLY A 43 2.70 4.31 -11.72
N THR A 44 2.04 5.33 -11.16
CA THR A 44 2.55 6.72 -11.17
C THR A 44 2.26 7.43 -9.86
N GLY A 45 3.07 8.42 -9.50
CA GLY A 45 2.90 9.21 -8.30
C GLY A 45 1.62 10.06 -8.33
N ARG A 46 1.29 10.66 -9.49
CA ARG A 46 0.03 11.43 -9.64
C ARG A 46 -1.20 10.56 -9.50
N GLU A 47 -1.18 9.34 -10.01
CA GLU A 47 -2.28 8.39 -9.82
C GLU A 47 -2.38 7.96 -8.37
N THR A 48 -1.25 7.66 -7.72
CA THR A 48 -1.17 7.34 -6.29
C THR A 48 -1.91 8.40 -5.46
N LEU A 49 -1.56 9.68 -5.62
CA LEU A 49 -2.16 10.77 -4.86
C LEU A 49 -3.68 10.92 -5.10
N ARG A 50 -4.18 10.55 -6.28
CA ARG A 50 -5.63 10.53 -6.55
C ARG A 50 -6.32 9.33 -5.91
N LEU A 51 -5.68 8.17 -5.88
CA LEU A 51 -6.29 6.91 -5.47
C LEU A 51 -6.19 6.64 -3.96
N LEU A 52 -5.15 7.14 -3.27
CA LEU A 52 -4.99 6.90 -1.83
C LEU A 52 -6.21 7.32 -0.99
N PRO A 53 -6.82 8.52 -1.17
CA PRO A 53 -7.99 8.92 -0.38
C PRO A 53 -9.23 8.05 -0.61
N LEU A 54 -9.34 7.45 -1.80
CA LEU A 54 -10.46 6.58 -2.18
C LEU A 54 -10.33 5.20 -1.56
N HIS A 55 -9.11 4.66 -1.53
CA HIS A 55 -8.85 3.30 -1.06
C HIS A 55 -8.61 3.22 0.44
N ARG A 56 -8.23 4.33 1.10
CA ARG A 56 -7.95 4.40 2.55
C ARG A 56 -7.12 3.20 3.04
N PRO A 57 -5.91 3.01 2.50
CA PRO A 57 -5.04 1.92 2.93
C PRO A 57 -4.47 2.19 4.33
N ASP A 58 -4.12 1.12 5.02
CA ASP A 58 -3.37 1.17 6.28
C ASP A 58 -1.86 1.29 6.01
N VAL A 59 -1.39 0.69 4.91
CA VAL A 59 0.02 0.66 4.51
C VAL A 59 0.11 0.94 3.00
N VAL A 60 1.14 1.68 2.60
CA VAL A 60 1.51 1.87 1.19
C VAL A 60 2.89 1.28 0.96
N LEU A 61 3.01 0.37 0.00
CA LEU A 61 4.31 -0.07 -0.52
C LEU A 61 4.64 0.82 -1.72
N LEU A 62 5.65 1.66 -1.58
CA LEU A 62 5.95 2.76 -2.50
C LEU A 62 7.32 2.61 -3.13
N ASP A 63 7.37 2.41 -4.44
CA ASP A 63 8.59 2.60 -5.20
C ASP A 63 9.03 4.09 -5.17
N LEU A 64 10.32 4.29 -4.99
CA LEU A 64 10.94 5.62 -4.98
C LEU A 64 11.18 6.15 -6.39
N GLN A 65 11.25 5.29 -7.40
CA GLN A 65 11.54 5.65 -8.79
C GLN A 65 10.30 5.55 -9.68
N LEU A 66 9.39 6.51 -9.61
CA LEU A 66 8.22 6.55 -10.50
C LEU A 66 8.47 7.45 -11.73
N PRO A 67 7.77 7.21 -12.85
CA PRO A 67 8.03 7.89 -14.12
C PRO A 67 7.66 9.37 -14.15
N ASP A 68 6.81 9.85 -13.24
CA ASP A 68 6.28 11.21 -13.23
C ASP A 68 6.70 12.07 -12.03
N MET A 69 7.17 11.45 -10.95
CA MET A 69 7.77 12.09 -9.76
C MET A 69 8.46 11.04 -8.88
N SER A 70 9.30 11.44 -7.94
CA SER A 70 9.88 10.51 -6.98
C SER A 70 8.86 10.02 -5.94
N GLY A 71 9.07 8.84 -5.38
CA GLY A 71 8.27 8.36 -4.24
C GLY A 71 8.42 9.25 -2.99
N LEU A 72 9.52 9.98 -2.86
CA LEU A 72 9.68 10.96 -1.78
C LEU A 72 8.75 12.17 -1.97
N GLU A 73 8.55 12.62 -3.21
CA GLU A 73 7.57 13.66 -3.52
C GLU A 73 6.15 13.19 -3.27
N VAL A 74 5.83 11.92 -3.60
CA VAL A 74 4.55 11.30 -3.23
C VAL A 74 4.37 11.29 -1.72
N LEU A 75 5.39 10.84 -0.96
CA LEU A 75 5.37 10.81 0.51
C LEU A 75 5.14 12.21 1.09
N ALA A 76 5.83 13.23 0.57
CA ALA A 76 5.69 14.61 1.02
C ALA A 76 4.31 15.22 0.70
N ALA A 77 3.73 14.86 -0.45
CA ALA A 77 2.41 15.33 -0.88
C ALA A 77 1.26 14.59 -0.18
N SER A 78 1.52 13.37 0.32
CA SER A 78 0.56 12.57 1.06
C SER A 78 0.40 13.13 2.47
N GLN A 79 -0.67 13.87 2.72
CA GLN A 79 -0.97 14.40 4.06
C GLN A 79 -1.25 13.24 5.02
N SER A 80 -0.45 13.15 6.09
CA SER A 80 -0.65 12.30 7.28
C SER A 80 -1.14 10.87 7.02
N PHE A 81 -0.21 9.93 6.89
CA PHE A 81 -0.56 8.51 6.97
C PHE A 81 -1.07 8.15 8.37
N PRO A 82 -2.05 7.22 8.49
CA PRO A 82 -2.37 6.63 9.78
C PRO A 82 -1.11 5.98 10.38
N SER A 83 -1.06 5.87 11.70
CA SER A 83 -0.01 5.06 12.34
C SER A 83 -0.06 3.64 11.76
N PRO A 84 1.10 3.05 11.42
CA PRO A 84 1.13 1.69 10.90
C PRO A 84 0.46 0.72 11.90
N PRO A 85 -0.13 -0.39 11.40
CA PRO A 85 -0.69 -1.43 12.26
C PRO A 85 0.32 -1.90 13.31
N ALA A 86 -0.17 -2.20 14.52
CA ALA A 86 0.64 -2.66 15.65
C ALA A 86 1.13 -4.10 15.50
#